data_AF-R7WRZ8-F1
#
_entry.id   AF-R7WRZ8-F1
#
_cell.length_a   1.000
_cell.length_b   1.000
_cell.length_c   1.000
_cell.angle_alpha   90.00
_cell.angle_beta   90.00
_cell.angle_gamma   90.00
#
_symmetry.space_group_name_H-M   'P 1'
#
loop_
_entity.id
_entity.type
_entity.pdbx_description
1 polymer ?
#
loop_
_entity_poly.entity_id
_entity_poly.type
_entity_poly.pdbx_seq_one_letter_code
_entity_poly.pdbx_strand_id
1 'polypeptide(L)'
;MTDAANTSDSTDTGDDIFGEQDDAHDTDVDSDADTDSELAPDDDGADELGDKGKRALESMKSKWKSERTRRQQLEARVADLESKDGDDDDASRQRAADAAALAKANSRIVRAEIRAAAAGKLSDPADALSFIDLDQFEVGEDGDVDQDEIAEAITDLVRRKPYLAAQSGTGRPKPDRSQGARGKSTATTADRFASAIDNLL
;
A
#
# COMPACT_ATOMS: atom_id res chain seq x y z
N MET A 1 46.03 54.30 0.24
CA MET A 1 47.05 53.31 0.66
C MET A 1 46.36 51.96 0.55
N THR A 2 46.37 51.40 -0.67
CA THR A 2 47.30 50.34 -1.14
C THR A 2 46.90 49.00 -0.50
N ASP A 3 46.68 47.90 -1.20
CA ASP A 3 46.91 47.55 -2.60
C ASP A 3 46.30 46.16 -2.85
N ALA A 4 45.94 45.87 -4.11
CA ALA A 4 46.14 44.62 -4.85
C ALA A 4 45.69 43.26 -4.27
N ALA A 5 45.38 42.21 -5.04
CA ALA A 5 45.07 41.92 -6.44
C ALA A 5 44.79 40.40 -6.44
N ASN A 6 43.78 39.92 -7.17
CA ASN A 6 43.97 39.11 -8.37
C ASN A 6 44.64 37.73 -8.17
N THR A 7 43.93 36.65 -8.50
CA THR A 7 44.25 35.81 -9.68
C THR A 7 43.33 34.59 -9.73
N SER A 8 42.63 34.52 -10.86
CA SER A 8 41.95 33.38 -11.50
C SER A 8 42.90 32.22 -11.85
N ASP A 9 42.41 31.24 -12.59
CA ASP A 9 43.18 30.22 -13.33
C ASP A 9 43.52 28.97 -12.48
N SER A 10 43.29 27.73 -12.90
CA SER A 10 43.33 27.18 -14.25
C SER A 10 42.49 25.90 -14.33
N THR A 11 41.89 25.69 -15.49
CA THR A 11 41.51 24.39 -16.08
C THR A 11 42.71 23.45 -16.21
N ASP A 12 42.44 22.23 -16.71
CA ASP A 12 43.35 21.30 -17.43
C ASP A 12 43.50 19.94 -16.70
N THR A 13 42.77 18.88 -17.07
CA THR A 13 42.91 17.96 -18.24
C THR A 13 43.66 16.68 -17.86
N GLY A 14 43.19 15.54 -18.36
CA GLY A 14 43.80 14.22 -18.22
C GLY A 14 42.72 13.16 -17.99
N ASP A 15 41.82 12.88 -18.94
CA ASP A 15 42.05 12.22 -20.24
C ASP A 15 42.29 10.71 -20.09
N ASP A 16 41.31 9.97 -20.59
CA ASP A 16 41.40 8.70 -21.33
C ASP A 16 42.16 7.50 -20.75
N ILE A 17 41.42 6.43 -20.40
CA ILE A 17 41.72 5.08 -20.92
C ILE A 17 40.41 4.34 -21.27
N PHE A 18 40.27 4.13 -22.58
CA PHE A 18 39.35 3.28 -23.33
C PHE A 18 39.36 1.81 -22.89
N GLY A 19 38.23 1.11 -23.10
CA GLY A 19 38.16 -0.34 -22.95
C GLY A 19 36.81 -0.95 -23.34
N GLU A 20 36.47 -0.83 -24.62
CA GLU A 20 35.41 -1.59 -25.30
C GLU A 20 35.73 -3.10 -25.24
N GLN A 21 34.78 -3.92 -24.78
CA GLN A 21 34.71 -5.33 -25.17
C GLN A 21 33.27 -5.84 -25.09
N ASP A 22 32.68 -5.96 -26.27
CA ASP A 22 31.58 -6.87 -26.58
C ASP A 22 31.93 -8.28 -26.11
N ASP A 23 31.04 -8.90 -25.35
CA ASP A 23 30.90 -10.36 -25.35
C ASP A 23 29.41 -10.70 -25.17
N ALA A 24 28.80 -11.01 -26.31
CA ALA A 24 27.51 -11.66 -26.40
C ALA A 24 27.60 -13.03 -25.74
N HIS A 25 26.97 -13.21 -24.59
CA HIS A 25 26.66 -14.55 -24.10
C HIS A 25 25.21 -14.89 -24.44
N ASP A 26 25.10 -15.53 -25.59
CA ASP A 26 24.01 -16.41 -25.98
C ASP A 26 23.97 -17.60 -25.01
N THR A 27 22.87 -17.75 -24.27
CA THR A 27 22.47 -19.02 -23.68
C THR A 27 20.98 -19.21 -23.96
N ASP A 28 20.71 -19.78 -25.12
CA ASP A 28 19.56 -20.65 -25.33
C ASP A 28 19.43 -21.65 -24.17
N VAL A 29 18.45 -21.43 -23.30
CA VAL A 29 17.93 -22.47 -22.42
C VAL A 29 16.42 -22.51 -22.63
N ASP A 30 16.02 -23.23 -23.66
CA ASP A 30 14.72 -23.91 -23.69
C ASP A 30 14.67 -24.86 -22.49
N SER A 31 13.80 -24.58 -21.54
CA SER A 31 13.27 -25.59 -20.62
C SER A 31 11.84 -25.21 -20.29
N ASP A 32 10.95 -25.83 -21.06
CA ASP A 32 9.54 -25.99 -20.79
C ASP A 32 9.27 -26.43 -19.35
N ALA A 33 8.18 -25.90 -18.81
CA ALA A 33 7.38 -26.40 -17.70
C ALA A 33 8.08 -26.54 -16.33
N ASP A 34 7.73 -25.65 -15.40
CA ASP A 34 6.65 -26.06 -14.51
C ASP A 34 5.94 -24.88 -13.88
N THR A 35 4.65 -25.09 -13.73
CA THR A 35 3.68 -24.16 -13.19
C THR A 35 3.73 -24.34 -11.67
N ASP A 36 4.36 -23.42 -10.95
CA ASP A 36 4.12 -23.31 -9.51
C ASP A 36 3.44 -21.96 -9.24
N SER A 37 2.16 -21.98 -9.61
CA SER A 37 1.14 -21.18 -8.96
C SER A 37 1.14 -21.54 -7.48
N GLU A 38 0.82 -20.55 -6.65
CA GLU A 38 0.48 -20.67 -5.22
C GLU A 38 1.64 -20.36 -4.26
N LEU A 39 1.95 -19.06 -4.14
CA LEU A 39 2.06 -18.50 -2.81
C LEU A 39 0.79 -17.68 -2.53
N ALA A 40 -0.31 -18.41 -2.33
CA ALA A 40 -1.27 -17.95 -1.34
C ALA A 40 -0.49 -17.84 -0.01
N PRO A 41 -0.74 -16.83 0.84
CA PRO A 41 -0.31 -16.93 2.22
C PRO A 41 -1.12 -18.07 2.83
N ASP A 42 -0.61 -19.30 2.67
CA ASP A 42 -1.13 -20.44 3.38
C ASP A 42 -0.92 -20.21 4.87
N ASP A 43 -1.99 -20.47 5.61
CA ASP A 43 -2.19 -20.39 7.07
C ASP A 43 -1.31 -21.43 7.82
N ASP A 44 -0.18 -21.81 7.22
CA ASP A 44 0.52 -23.08 7.47
C ASP A 44 1.21 -23.16 8.84
N GLY A 45 1.47 -22.04 9.49
CA GLY A 45 2.01 -22.04 10.85
C GLY A 45 1.01 -22.58 11.89
N ALA A 46 -0.30 -22.43 11.65
CA ALA A 46 -1.33 -22.92 12.55
C ALA A 46 -1.66 -24.40 12.29
N ASP A 47 -1.56 -24.85 11.04
CA ASP A 47 -1.82 -26.24 10.65
C ASP A 47 -0.73 -27.21 11.13
N GLU A 48 0.52 -26.76 11.24
CA GLU A 48 1.64 -27.57 11.72
C GLU A 48 1.52 -27.98 13.22
N LEU A 49 0.70 -27.25 13.99
CA LEU A 49 0.51 -27.44 15.44
C LEU A 49 -0.71 -28.32 15.83
N GLY A 50 -1.54 -28.72 14.86
CA GLY A 50 -2.78 -29.50 15.06
C GLY A 50 -3.85 -28.80 15.93
N ASP A 51 -5.00 -29.44 16.12
CA ASP A 51 -6.18 -28.89 16.85
C ASP A 51 -5.86 -28.33 18.24
N LYS A 52 -4.91 -28.94 18.95
CA LYS A 52 -4.53 -28.52 20.30
C LYS A 52 -3.70 -27.23 20.28
N GLY A 53 -2.78 -27.08 19.34
CA GLY A 53 -1.98 -25.88 19.24
C GLY A 53 -2.76 -24.69 18.68
N LYS A 54 -3.67 -24.90 17.71
CA LYS A 54 -4.63 -23.87 17.27
C LYS A 54 -5.45 -23.30 18.45
N ARG A 55 -6.00 -24.18 19.29
CA ARG A 55 -6.72 -23.78 20.51
C ARG A 55 -5.85 -23.04 21.53
N ALA A 56 -4.57 -23.42 21.65
CA ALA A 56 -3.64 -22.75 22.55
C ALA A 56 -3.34 -21.32 22.08
N LEU A 57 -3.09 -21.14 20.78
CA LEU A 57 -2.85 -19.83 20.17
C LEU A 57 -4.09 -18.93 20.27
N GLU A 58 -5.28 -19.46 20.00
CA GLU A 58 -6.53 -18.71 20.16
C GLU A 58 -6.77 -18.29 21.62
N SER A 59 -6.50 -19.19 22.58
CA SER A 59 -6.58 -18.86 24.01
C SER A 59 -5.59 -17.78 24.42
N MET A 60 -4.36 -17.81 23.88
CA MET A 60 -3.39 -16.74 24.10
C MET A 60 -3.91 -15.44 23.50
N LYS A 61 -4.23 -15.41 22.21
CA LYS A 61 -4.73 -14.22 21.52
C LYS A 61 -5.93 -13.58 22.23
N SER A 62 -6.87 -14.40 22.70
CA SER A 62 -8.01 -13.94 23.50
C SER A 62 -7.57 -13.26 24.81
N LYS A 63 -6.60 -13.83 25.54
CA LYS A 63 -6.05 -13.20 26.75
C LYS A 63 -5.38 -11.87 26.44
N TRP A 64 -4.53 -11.82 25.42
CA TRP A 64 -3.85 -10.58 25.00
C TRP A 64 -4.85 -9.48 24.62
N LYS A 65 -5.88 -9.82 23.84
CA LYS A 65 -6.98 -8.88 23.53
C LYS A 65 -7.70 -8.41 24.79
N SER A 66 -8.02 -9.32 25.72
CA SER A 66 -8.71 -8.95 26.96
C SER A 66 -7.88 -8.02 27.85
N GLU A 67 -6.56 -8.24 27.95
CA GLU A 67 -5.66 -7.37 28.68
C GLU A 67 -5.52 -6.00 27.99
N ARG A 68 -5.45 -5.97 26.66
CA ARG A 68 -5.45 -4.71 25.88
C ARG A 68 -6.71 -3.90 26.13
N THR A 69 -7.89 -4.52 26.03
CA THR A 69 -9.17 -3.85 26.33
C THR A 69 -9.22 -3.35 27.78
N ARG A 70 -8.70 -4.14 28.74
CA ARG A 70 -8.64 -3.73 30.15
C ARG A 70 -7.69 -2.54 30.35
N ARG A 71 -6.54 -2.53 29.67
CA ARG A 71 -5.59 -1.42 29.69
C ARG A 71 -6.24 -0.14 29.20
N GLN A 72 -6.88 -0.19 28.02
CA GLN A 72 -7.59 0.95 27.44
C GLN A 72 -8.71 1.47 28.36
N GLN A 73 -9.48 0.59 29.00
CA GLN A 73 -10.51 1.01 29.96
C GLN A 73 -9.94 1.68 31.22
N LEU A 74 -8.79 1.22 31.72
CA LEU A 74 -8.13 1.84 32.86
C LEU A 74 -7.52 3.19 32.48
N GLU A 75 -6.84 3.28 31.34
CA GLU A 75 -6.30 4.53 30.80
C GLU A 75 -7.42 5.57 30.59
N ALA A 76 -8.55 5.18 30.01
CA ALA A 76 -9.70 6.06 29.86
C ALA A 76 -10.26 6.56 31.20
N ARG A 77 -10.27 5.71 32.24
CA ARG A 77 -10.71 6.12 33.60
C ARG A 77 -9.72 7.05 34.28
N VAL A 78 -8.41 6.82 34.11
CA VAL A 78 -7.37 7.72 34.64
C VAL A 78 -7.48 9.08 33.95
N ALA A 79 -7.60 9.12 32.62
CA ALA A 79 -7.78 10.35 31.87
C ALA A 79 -9.05 11.12 32.27
N ASP A 80 -10.17 10.42 32.49
CA ASP A 80 -11.42 11.04 32.96
C ASP A 80 -11.27 11.65 34.36
N LEU A 81 -10.58 10.98 35.29
CA LEU A 81 -10.30 11.52 36.61
C LEU A 81 -9.35 12.73 36.56
N GLU A 82 -8.26 12.63 35.79
CA GLU A 82 -7.31 13.74 35.60
C GLU A 82 -7.97 14.96 34.95
N SER A 83 -8.91 14.76 34.03
CA SER A 83 -9.67 15.85 33.40
C SER A 83 -10.63 16.55 34.35
N LYS A 84 -11.08 15.88 35.42
CA LYS A 84 -11.97 16.45 36.45
C LYS A 84 -11.22 17.21 37.54
N ASP A 85 -9.97 16.82 37.81
CA ASP A 85 -9.12 17.44 38.83
C ASP A 85 -8.24 18.58 38.26
N GLY A 86 -8.15 18.72 36.93
CA GLY A 86 -7.34 19.74 36.26
C GLY A 86 -8.00 21.13 36.26
N ASP A 87 -7.39 22.07 36.99
CA ASP A 87 -7.69 23.49 36.93
C ASP A 87 -7.48 24.03 35.49
N ASP A 88 -8.28 25.04 35.13
CA ASP A 88 -8.54 25.53 33.77
C ASP A 88 -7.39 26.40 33.21
N ASP A 89 -6.18 25.84 33.15
CA ASP A 89 -4.97 26.50 32.64
C ASP A 89 -4.86 26.36 31.11
N ASP A 90 -4.38 27.41 30.42
CA ASP A 90 -4.17 27.40 28.95
C ASP A 90 -3.30 26.21 28.47
N ALA A 91 -2.40 25.72 29.32
CA ALA A 91 -1.58 24.53 29.06
C ALA A 91 -2.40 23.22 29.01
N SER A 92 -3.48 23.09 29.78
CA SER A 92 -4.36 21.92 29.75
C SER A 92 -5.20 21.92 28.46
N ARG A 93 -5.71 23.09 28.07
CA ARG A 93 -6.45 23.30 26.81
C ARG A 93 -5.59 23.00 25.59
N GLN A 94 -4.33 23.45 25.59
CA GLN A 94 -3.40 23.16 24.50
C GLN A 94 -3.11 21.65 24.40
N ARG A 95 -2.83 20.97 25.51
CA ARG A 95 -2.63 19.51 25.53
C ARG A 95 -3.86 18.75 25.03
N ALA A 96 -5.05 19.16 25.43
CA ALA A 96 -6.29 18.54 24.94
C ALA A 96 -6.49 18.76 23.43
N ALA A 97 -6.16 19.95 22.91
CA ALA A 97 -6.23 20.24 21.48
C ALA A 97 -5.24 19.40 20.67
N ASP A 98 -3.99 19.28 21.16
CA ASP A 98 -2.94 18.48 20.52
C ASP A 98 -3.31 16.98 20.54
N ALA A 99 -3.82 16.48 21.67
CA ALA A 99 -4.31 15.10 21.78
C ALA A 99 -5.48 14.82 20.83
N ALA A 100 -6.44 15.75 20.71
CA ALA A 100 -7.56 15.61 19.80
C ALA A 100 -7.11 15.64 18.32
N ALA A 101 -6.13 16.49 17.99
CA ALA A 101 -5.55 16.55 16.66
C ALA A 101 -4.82 15.25 16.30
N LEU A 102 -4.06 14.69 17.25
CA LEU A 102 -3.34 13.43 17.10
C LEU A 102 -4.30 12.24 16.96
N ALA A 103 -5.34 12.15 17.80
CA ALA A 103 -6.38 11.13 17.67
C ALA A 103 -7.09 11.18 16.30
N LYS A 104 -7.35 12.40 15.80
CA LYS A 104 -7.93 12.61 14.47
C LYS A 104 -6.98 12.21 13.34
N ALA A 105 -5.67 12.37 13.52
CA ALA A 105 -4.67 11.89 12.56
C ALA A 105 -4.59 10.36 12.57
N ASN A 106 -4.49 9.76 13.77
CA ASN A 106 -4.41 8.31 13.95
C ASN A 106 -5.65 7.59 13.38
N SER A 107 -6.85 8.12 13.62
CA SER A 107 -8.07 7.56 13.01
C SER A 107 -8.06 7.61 11.48
N ARG A 108 -7.42 8.62 10.87
CA ARG A 108 -7.26 8.67 9.41
C ARG A 108 -6.26 7.64 8.89
N ILE A 109 -5.17 7.42 9.63
CA ILE A 109 -4.17 6.38 9.33
C ILE A 109 -4.84 5.01 9.34
N VAL A 110 -5.49 4.63 10.46
CA VAL A 110 -6.19 3.33 10.59
C VAL A 110 -7.21 3.13 9.47
N ARG A 111 -8.01 4.15 9.17
CA ARG A 111 -8.99 4.08 8.07
C ARG A 111 -8.35 3.91 6.69
N ALA A 112 -7.23 4.56 6.44
CA ALA A 112 -6.52 4.44 5.17
C ALA A 112 -5.92 3.04 5.02
N GLU A 113 -5.33 2.53 6.09
CA GLU A 113 -4.69 1.22 6.10
C GLU A 113 -5.68 0.08 5.92
N ILE A 114 -6.80 0.13 6.64
CA ILE A 114 -7.88 -0.87 6.49
C ILE A 114 -8.43 -0.85 5.06
N ARG A 115 -8.61 0.33 4.45
CA ARG A 115 -9.04 0.42 3.05
C ARG A 115 -8.01 -0.14 2.09
N ALA A 116 -6.73 0.13 2.33
CA ALA A 116 -5.63 -0.38 1.51
C ALA A 116 -5.55 -1.91 1.60
N ALA A 117 -5.57 -2.47 2.80
CA ALA A 117 -5.54 -3.92 3.03
C ALA A 117 -6.82 -4.63 2.53
N ALA A 118 -7.96 -3.93 2.49
CA ALA A 118 -9.22 -4.46 1.96
C ALA A 118 -9.30 -4.41 0.43
N ALA A 119 -8.44 -3.61 -0.22
CA ALA A 119 -8.42 -3.51 -1.67
C ALA A 119 -8.13 -4.89 -2.30
N GLY A 120 -8.98 -5.30 -3.24
CA GLY A 120 -8.88 -6.61 -3.90
C GLY A 120 -9.36 -7.80 -3.07
N LYS A 121 -9.56 -7.65 -1.75
CA LYS A 121 -10.19 -8.68 -0.88
C LYS A 121 -11.71 -8.50 -0.78
N LEU A 122 -12.17 -7.26 -0.71
CA LEU A 122 -13.59 -6.91 -0.67
C LEU A 122 -14.05 -6.31 -2.00
N SER A 123 -15.33 -6.50 -2.32
CA SER A 123 -15.99 -5.88 -3.47
C SER A 123 -16.00 -4.34 -3.36
N ASP A 124 -16.24 -3.81 -2.15
CA ASP A 124 -16.02 -2.40 -1.81
C ASP A 124 -15.07 -2.31 -0.60
N PRO A 125 -13.87 -1.71 -0.75
CA PRO A 125 -12.95 -1.48 0.36
C PRO A 125 -13.53 -0.60 1.48
N ALA A 126 -14.53 0.24 1.20
CA ALA A 126 -15.17 1.09 2.20
C ALA A 126 -16.04 0.30 3.19
N ASP A 127 -16.54 -0.88 2.80
CA ASP A 127 -17.37 -1.73 3.67
C ASP A 127 -16.60 -2.18 4.92
N ALA A 128 -15.28 -2.36 4.81
CA ALA A 128 -14.42 -2.72 5.93
C ALA A 128 -14.58 -1.74 7.11
N LEU A 129 -14.75 -0.45 6.83
CA LEU A 129 -14.91 0.57 7.87
C LEU A 129 -16.23 0.47 8.65
N SER A 130 -17.21 -0.25 8.13
CA SER A 130 -18.51 -0.43 8.75
C SER A 130 -18.60 -1.74 9.56
N PHE A 131 -17.77 -2.73 9.22
CA PHE A 131 -17.85 -4.08 9.79
C PHE A 131 -16.65 -4.47 10.65
N ILE A 132 -15.59 -3.69 10.63
CA ILE A 132 -14.42 -3.86 11.48
C ILE A 132 -14.43 -2.76 12.54
N ASP A 133 -14.20 -3.15 13.80
CA ASP A 133 -14.00 -2.20 14.89
C ASP A 133 -12.67 -1.47 14.69
N LEU A 134 -12.70 -0.16 14.49
CA LEU A 134 -11.50 0.64 14.19
C LEU A 134 -10.69 0.91 15.47
N ASP A 135 -11.35 0.93 16.62
CA ASP A 135 -10.73 1.29 17.90
C ASP A 135 -9.87 0.14 18.47
N GLN A 136 -9.99 -1.06 17.89
CA GLN A 136 -9.13 -2.19 18.26
C GLN A 136 -7.69 -2.04 17.73
N PHE A 137 -7.47 -1.21 16.70
CA PHE A 137 -6.15 -0.98 16.12
C PHE A 137 -5.49 0.24 16.75
N GLU A 138 -4.23 0.09 17.15
CA GLU A 138 -3.42 1.17 17.68
C GLU A 138 -2.42 1.60 16.61
N VAL A 139 -2.18 2.91 16.55
CA VAL A 139 -1.11 3.49 15.73
C VAL A 139 0.11 3.67 16.63
N GLY A 140 1.24 3.11 16.23
CA GLY A 140 2.51 3.27 16.93
C GLY A 140 3.04 4.71 16.86
N GLU A 141 4.11 4.99 17.60
CA GLU A 141 4.75 6.32 17.62
C GLU A 141 5.25 6.76 16.24
N ASP A 142 5.66 5.79 15.40
CA ASP A 142 6.13 6.01 14.03
C ASP A 142 4.99 6.17 13.01
N GLY A 143 3.73 6.02 13.43
CA GLY A 143 2.56 6.07 12.54
C GLY A 143 2.17 4.71 11.94
N ASP A 144 2.83 3.63 12.33
CA ASP A 144 2.57 2.28 11.82
C ASP A 144 1.40 1.60 12.53
N VAL A 145 0.72 0.71 11.81
CA VAL A 145 -0.36 -0.15 12.32
C VAL A 145 0.00 -1.61 12.07
N ASP A 146 -0.45 -2.51 12.95
CA ASP A 146 -0.26 -3.95 12.78
C ASP A 146 -1.01 -4.46 11.54
N GLN A 147 -0.25 -4.67 10.46
CA GLN A 147 -0.76 -5.10 9.16
C GLN A 147 -1.33 -6.51 9.18
N ASP A 148 -0.73 -7.39 9.98
CA ASP A 148 -1.15 -8.78 10.09
C ASP A 148 -2.48 -8.85 10.84
N GLU A 149 -2.64 -8.04 11.90
CA GLU A 149 -3.92 -7.92 12.62
C GLU A 149 -5.03 -7.38 11.70
N ILE A 150 -4.74 -6.39 10.84
CA ILE A 150 -5.69 -5.87 9.85
C ILE A 150 -6.03 -6.94 8.81
N ALA A 151 -5.02 -7.62 8.25
CA ALA A 151 -5.21 -8.63 7.21
C ALA A 151 -6.08 -9.79 7.73
N GLU A 152 -5.84 -10.25 8.94
CA GLU A 152 -6.62 -11.29 9.60
C GLU A 152 -8.06 -10.82 9.86
N ALA A 153 -8.26 -9.59 10.36
CA ALA A 153 -9.59 -9.03 10.58
C ALA A 153 -10.42 -8.96 9.27
N ILE A 154 -9.77 -8.66 8.14
CA ILE A 154 -10.41 -8.66 6.81
C ILE A 154 -10.71 -10.09 6.35
N THR A 155 -9.79 -11.04 6.54
CA THR A 155 -10.03 -12.46 6.22
C THR A 155 -11.21 -13.01 7.04
N ASP A 156 -11.28 -12.71 8.32
CA ASP A 156 -12.39 -13.08 9.20
C ASP A 156 -13.69 -12.37 8.82
N LEU A 157 -13.62 -11.14 8.34
CA LEU A 157 -14.78 -10.45 7.77
C LEU A 157 -15.32 -11.18 6.54
N VAL A 158 -14.45 -11.56 5.59
CA VAL A 158 -14.83 -12.31 4.39
C VAL A 158 -15.44 -13.67 4.77
N ARG A 159 -14.82 -14.39 5.71
CA ARG A 159 -15.35 -15.67 6.21
C ARG A 159 -16.75 -15.52 6.81
N ARG A 160 -17.01 -14.48 7.60
CA ARG A 160 -18.32 -14.23 8.23
C ARG A 160 -19.35 -13.63 7.26
N LYS A 161 -18.90 -12.87 6.26
CA LYS A 161 -19.73 -12.17 5.29
C LYS A 161 -19.23 -12.41 3.87
N PRO A 162 -19.44 -13.63 3.32
CA PRO A 162 -18.87 -14.00 2.03
C PRO A 162 -19.35 -13.13 0.86
N TYR A 163 -20.55 -12.55 1.00
CA TYR A 163 -21.12 -11.64 0.00
C TYR A 163 -20.35 -10.31 -0.16
N LEU A 164 -19.46 -9.98 0.78
CA LEU A 164 -18.58 -8.81 0.69
C LEU A 164 -17.29 -9.10 -0.07
N ALA A 165 -16.94 -10.37 -0.29
CA ALA A 165 -15.71 -10.74 -0.96
C ALA A 165 -15.66 -10.15 -2.37
N ALA A 166 -14.48 -9.73 -2.81
CA ALA A 166 -14.27 -9.36 -4.20
C ALA A 166 -14.57 -10.57 -5.09
N GLN A 167 -15.43 -10.41 -6.09
CA GLN A 167 -15.55 -11.44 -7.13
C GLN A 167 -14.23 -11.46 -7.90
N SER A 168 -13.52 -12.59 -7.91
CA SER A 168 -12.29 -12.79 -8.68
C SER A 168 -12.61 -12.78 -10.17
N GLY A 169 -12.80 -11.58 -10.71
CA GLY A 169 -13.08 -11.35 -12.12
C GLY A 169 -11.85 -10.78 -12.79
N THR A 170 -10.85 -11.61 -13.10
CA THR A 170 -9.88 -11.33 -14.16
C THR A 170 -10.57 -11.42 -15.52
N GLY A 171 -11.61 -10.62 -15.71
CA GLY A 171 -12.30 -10.44 -16.97
C GLY A 171 -11.99 -9.05 -17.46
N ARG A 172 -10.75 -8.79 -17.89
CA ARG A 172 -10.58 -7.73 -18.89
C ARG A 172 -11.57 -8.07 -20.00
N PRO A 173 -12.53 -7.19 -20.34
CA PRO A 173 -13.40 -7.42 -21.48
C PRO A 173 -12.48 -7.75 -22.66
N LYS A 174 -12.70 -8.89 -23.32
CA LYS A 174 -11.87 -9.28 -24.47
C LYS A 174 -11.78 -8.08 -25.40
N PRO A 175 -10.57 -7.68 -25.86
CA PRO A 175 -10.42 -6.51 -26.70
C PRO A 175 -11.34 -6.68 -27.91
N ASP A 176 -12.37 -5.85 -27.97
CA ASP A 176 -13.31 -5.87 -29.07
C ASP A 176 -12.58 -5.37 -30.31
N ARG A 177 -12.35 -6.27 -31.27
CA ARG A 177 -11.71 -5.96 -32.56
C ARG A 177 -12.52 -4.95 -33.39
N SER A 178 -13.75 -4.61 -32.98
CA SER A 178 -14.57 -3.55 -33.55
C SER A 178 -14.24 -2.14 -33.01
N GLN A 179 -13.61 -2.05 -31.83
CA GLN A 179 -13.34 -0.78 -31.12
C GLN A 179 -11.94 -0.20 -31.41
N GLY A 180 -11.14 -0.86 -32.24
CA GLY A 180 -9.84 -0.37 -32.72
C GLY A 180 -9.92 0.12 -34.16
N ALA A 181 -9.05 1.08 -34.51
CA ALA A 181 -8.86 1.53 -35.88
C ALA A 181 -8.54 0.32 -36.77
N ARG A 182 -9.53 -0.12 -37.56
CA ARG A 182 -9.33 -1.13 -38.59
C ARG A 182 -8.25 -0.59 -39.51
N GLY A 183 -7.10 -1.27 -39.54
CA GLY A 183 -6.01 -1.02 -40.49
C GLY A 183 -6.53 -1.13 -41.91
N LYS A 184 -7.10 -0.04 -42.41
CA LYS A 184 -7.33 0.24 -43.81
C LYS A 184 -6.54 1.52 -44.02
N SER A 185 -5.45 1.42 -44.78
CA SER A 185 -4.65 2.53 -45.25
C SER A 185 -5.53 3.56 -45.96
N THR A 186 -6.16 4.43 -45.20
CA THR A 186 -6.68 5.68 -45.75
C THR A 186 -5.46 6.54 -45.95
N ALA A 187 -5.06 6.70 -47.22
CA ALA A 187 -4.05 7.65 -47.66
C ALA A 187 -4.03 8.87 -46.74
N THR A 188 -2.88 9.10 -46.11
CA THR A 188 -2.68 10.22 -45.21
C THR A 188 -2.97 11.52 -45.97
N THR A 189 -3.25 12.60 -45.26
CA THR A 189 -3.45 13.90 -45.89
C THR A 189 -2.26 14.26 -46.79
N ALA A 190 -1.03 13.87 -46.41
CA ALA A 190 0.17 14.01 -47.23
C ALA A 190 0.09 13.20 -48.54
N ASP A 191 -0.35 11.94 -48.50
CA ASP A 191 -0.52 11.08 -49.68
C ASP A 191 -1.58 11.64 -50.65
N ARG A 192 -2.63 12.29 -50.13
CA ARG A 192 -3.66 12.93 -50.96
C ARG A 192 -3.16 14.22 -51.62
N PHE A 193 -2.31 15.00 -50.94
CA PHE A 193 -1.69 16.19 -51.53
C PHE A 193 -0.67 15.80 -52.61
N ALA A 194 0.14 14.76 -52.38
CA ALA A 194 1.08 14.26 -53.39
C ALA A 194 0.36 13.79 -54.66
N SER A 195 -0.72 13.01 -54.49
CA SER A 195 -1.56 12.53 -55.60
C SER A 195 -2.24 13.66 -56.40
N ALA A 196 -2.49 14.81 -55.77
CA ALA A 196 -3.12 15.96 -56.42
C ALA A 196 -2.14 16.81 -57.24
N ILE A 197 -0.86 16.82 -56.88
CA ILE A 197 0.19 17.53 -57.61
C ILE A 197 0.62 16.72 -58.84
N ASP A 198 0.74 15.40 -58.72
CA ASP A 198 1.10 14.52 -59.85
C ASP A 198 0.04 14.48 -60.97
N ASN A 199 -1.20 14.86 -60.68
CA ASN A 199 -2.28 14.93 -61.67
C ASN A 199 -2.39 16.30 -62.39
N LEU A 200 -1.45 17.22 -62.13
CA LEU A 200 -1.45 18.59 -62.68
C LEU A 200 -0.19 18.92 -63.50
N LEU A 201 0.61 17.91 -63.86
CA LEU A 201 1.72 17.98 -64.82
C LEU A 201 1.46 17.02 -65.99
#